data_AF-Q3LAD5-F1
#
_entry.id   AF-Q3LAD5-F1
#
_cell.length_a   1.000
_cell.length_b   1.000
_cell.length_c   1.000
_cell.angle_alpha   90.00
_cell.angle_beta   90.00
_cell.angle_gamma   90.00
#
_symmetry.space_group_name_H-M   'P 1'
#
loop_
_entity.id
_entity.type
_entity.pdbx_description
1 polymer ?
#
loop_
_entity_poly.entity_id
_entity_poly.type
_entity_poly.pdbx_seq_one_letter_code
_entity_poly.pdbx_strand_id
1 'polypeptide(L)'
;NLSNQASGRTLLVENLTGNITVDGPLRVNNQVGGYALAGSSANFEFKAGVDTKNGTATFNNDISLGRFVNLKVDAHTANFKGIDTGNGGFNTLDFSGVTGKVNINKLITASTNVAVKNFNINELIVKTNGVSVGEYTHFSEDIGSQSRINTVRLETGTRSIFSGGVKFKSGEKLVIDEFYYSPWNYFDA
;
A
#
# COMPACT_ATOMS: atom_id res chain seq x y z
N ASN A 1 16.83 -0.34 7.15
CA ASN A 1 16.36 -0.26 8.55
C ASN A 1 16.23 1.20 8.93
N LEU A 2 15.13 1.59 9.57
CA LEU A 2 14.87 2.96 10.01
C LEU A 2 14.68 2.96 11.53
N SER A 3 15.54 3.64 12.26
CA SER A 3 15.33 3.89 13.69
C SER A 3 14.27 4.99 13.84
N ASN A 4 13.24 4.76 14.65
CA ASN A 4 12.15 5.70 14.87
C ASN A 4 11.77 5.76 16.36
N GLN A 5 11.69 6.98 16.91
CA GLN A 5 11.29 7.23 18.29
C GLN A 5 10.21 8.33 18.34
N ALA A 6 10.50 9.52 18.91
CA ALA A 6 9.46 10.49 19.27
C ALA A 6 9.04 11.46 18.14
N SER A 7 9.91 11.80 17.19
CA SER A 7 9.64 12.90 16.24
C SER A 7 9.18 12.47 14.85
N GLY A 8 8.94 11.17 14.65
CA GLY A 8 8.84 10.59 13.31
C GLY A 8 10.16 10.67 12.56
N ARG A 9 10.36 9.80 11.58
CA ARG A 9 11.60 9.75 10.80
C ARG A 9 11.29 9.41 9.37
N THR A 10 12.05 10.01 8.46
CA THR A 10 12.00 9.71 7.04
C THR A 10 13.34 9.16 6.58
N LEU A 11 13.31 8.07 5.83
CA LEU A 11 14.44 7.55 5.07
C LEU A 11 14.17 7.79 3.59
N LEU A 12 14.95 8.68 2.98
CA LEU A 12 14.94 8.89 1.53
C LEU A 12 16.05 8.07 0.87
N VAL A 13 15.66 7.27 -0.12
CA VAL A 13 16.56 6.55 -1.03
C VAL A 13 16.28 7.02 -2.44
N GLU A 14 17.26 7.66 -3.06
CA GLU A 14 17.08 8.30 -4.36
C GLU A 14 18.14 7.82 -5.36
N ASN A 15 17.69 7.53 -6.58
CA ASN A 15 18.53 7.33 -7.75
C ASN A 15 18.06 8.28 -8.84
N LEU A 16 18.90 9.25 -9.21
CA LEU A 16 18.54 10.31 -10.13
C LEU A 16 18.32 9.82 -11.56
N THR A 17 19.09 8.84 -12.02
CA THR A 17 19.09 8.46 -13.44
C THR A 17 18.62 7.02 -13.68
N GLY A 18 18.81 6.15 -12.70
CA GLY A 18 18.60 4.71 -12.86
C GLY A 18 17.50 4.11 -12.00
N ASN A 19 17.53 2.79 -11.91
CA ASN A 19 16.57 1.99 -11.17
C ASN A 19 16.94 1.87 -9.68
N ILE A 20 15.97 1.47 -8.87
CA ILE A 20 16.18 1.01 -7.49
C ILE A 20 15.74 -0.44 -7.42
N THR A 21 16.58 -1.30 -6.83
CA THR A 21 16.20 -2.68 -6.48
C THR A 21 16.44 -2.89 -4.99
N VAL A 22 15.43 -3.37 -4.28
CA VAL A 22 15.49 -3.67 -2.86
C VAL A 22 15.27 -5.16 -2.65
N ASP A 23 16.36 -5.86 -2.33
CA ASP A 23 16.40 -7.31 -2.11
C ASP A 23 16.32 -7.73 -0.64
N GLY A 24 15.96 -6.80 0.24
CA GLY A 24 15.80 -7.07 1.67
C GLY A 24 14.49 -6.50 2.21
N PRO A 25 14.05 -6.95 3.41
CA PRO A 25 12.83 -6.44 3.99
C PRO A 25 13.04 -5.04 4.57
N LEU A 26 11.96 -4.25 4.58
CA LEU A 26 11.92 -2.99 5.29
C LEU A 26 11.73 -3.25 6.79
N ARG A 27 12.50 -2.53 7.61
CA ARG A 27 12.49 -2.67 9.06
C ARG A 27 12.44 -1.33 9.74
N VAL A 28 11.60 -1.21 10.75
CA VAL A 28 11.59 -0.09 11.70
C VAL A 28 12.08 -0.64 13.03
N ASN A 29 13.05 0.04 13.66
CA ASN A 29 13.65 -0.39 14.92
C ASN A 29 14.15 -1.86 14.90
N ASN A 30 14.80 -2.24 13.80
CA ASN A 30 15.33 -3.59 13.54
C ASN A 30 14.28 -4.70 13.41
N GLN A 31 12.99 -4.37 13.32
CA GLN A 31 11.89 -5.33 13.23
C GLN A 31 11.12 -5.19 11.91
N VAL A 32 10.83 -6.33 11.26
CA VAL A 32 9.89 -6.39 10.12
C VAL A 32 8.47 -6.26 10.65
N GLY A 33 7.63 -5.45 10.01
CA GLY A 33 6.32 -5.09 10.58
C GLY A 33 6.44 -4.20 11.83
N GLY A 34 7.62 -3.61 12.09
CA GLY A 34 7.83 -2.65 13.17
C GLY A 34 6.81 -1.51 13.09
N TYR A 35 6.41 -0.99 14.25
CA TYR A 35 5.36 0.02 14.38
C TYR A 35 5.93 1.40 14.75
N ALA A 36 5.10 2.42 14.56
CA ALA A 36 5.33 3.77 14.98
C ALA A 36 4.14 4.29 15.81
N LEU A 37 4.27 5.47 16.40
CA LEU A 37 3.23 6.12 17.20
C LEU A 37 2.52 7.21 16.37
N ALA A 38 1.29 7.54 16.77
CA ALA A 38 0.58 8.69 16.22
C ALA A 38 1.40 9.97 16.46
N GLY A 39 1.57 10.81 15.44
CA GLY A 39 2.44 11.99 15.49
C GLY A 39 3.93 11.71 15.31
N SER A 40 4.33 10.44 15.19
CA SER A 40 5.73 10.01 15.07
C SER A 40 5.89 8.93 13.99
N SER A 41 5.28 9.13 12.81
CA SER A 41 5.30 8.10 11.74
C SER A 41 6.70 7.78 11.25
N ALA A 42 6.90 6.53 10.81
CA ALA A 42 8.12 6.11 10.12
C ALA A 42 7.85 6.11 8.61
N ASN A 43 8.60 6.89 7.84
CA ASN A 43 8.35 7.10 6.42
C ASN A 43 9.53 6.54 5.60
N PHE A 44 9.24 5.61 4.70
CA PHE A 44 10.18 5.17 3.67
C PHE A 44 9.85 5.88 2.36
N GLU A 45 10.82 6.56 1.76
CA GLU A 45 10.67 7.24 0.49
C GLU A 45 11.70 6.70 -0.51
N PHE A 46 11.21 6.22 -1.65
CA PHE A 46 12.06 5.74 -2.74
C PHE A 46 11.79 6.54 -4.00
N LYS A 47 12.84 7.05 -4.64
CA LYS A 47 12.74 7.84 -5.86
C LYS A 47 13.68 7.28 -6.93
N ALA A 48 13.13 6.71 -8.00
CA ALA A 48 13.91 6.07 -9.07
C ALA A 48 13.78 6.84 -10.38
N GLY A 49 14.92 7.13 -11.02
CA GLY A 49 15.00 7.85 -12.29
C GLY A 49 14.41 9.25 -12.22
N VAL A 50 14.74 10.01 -11.18
CA VAL A 50 14.19 11.35 -10.93
C VAL A 50 14.38 12.30 -12.11
N ASP A 51 15.54 12.30 -12.75
CA ASP A 51 15.85 13.20 -13.85
C ASP A 51 15.43 12.61 -15.20
N THR A 52 15.54 11.28 -15.34
CA THR A 52 15.21 10.57 -16.58
C THR A 52 13.72 10.31 -16.75
N LYS A 53 12.95 10.38 -15.65
CA LYS A 53 11.52 10.04 -15.58
C LYS A 53 11.18 8.63 -16.07
N ASN A 54 12.18 7.74 -16.12
CA ASN A 54 12.06 6.40 -16.67
C ASN A 54 12.62 5.32 -15.72
N GLY A 55 12.81 5.66 -14.43
CA GLY A 55 13.34 4.72 -13.44
C GLY A 55 12.31 3.68 -13.01
N THR A 56 12.78 2.46 -12.75
CA THR A 56 11.97 1.39 -12.15
C THR A 56 12.39 1.16 -10.70
N ALA A 57 11.41 1.12 -9.79
CA ALA A 57 11.61 0.70 -8.40
C ALA A 57 11.10 -0.74 -8.23
N THR A 58 11.97 -1.67 -7.84
CA THR A 58 11.64 -3.09 -7.68
C THR A 58 11.90 -3.55 -6.26
N PHE A 59 10.90 -4.17 -5.64
CA PHE A 59 10.97 -4.74 -4.30
C PHE A 59 10.77 -6.25 -4.40
N ASN A 60 11.87 -6.99 -4.31
CA ASN A 60 11.91 -8.43 -4.51
C ASN A 60 11.53 -9.24 -3.26
N ASN A 61 11.40 -8.57 -2.10
CA ASN A 61 10.93 -9.17 -0.86
C ASN A 61 9.51 -8.73 -0.52
N ASP A 62 8.82 -9.57 0.23
CA ASP A 62 7.55 -9.20 0.85
C ASP A 62 7.80 -8.09 1.87
N ILE A 63 7.02 -7.01 1.76
CA ILE A 63 7.08 -5.86 2.66
C ILE A 63 5.98 -6.02 3.70
N SER A 64 6.31 -5.86 4.98
CA SER A 64 5.31 -5.75 6.04
C SER A 64 5.52 -4.45 6.81
N LEU A 65 4.48 -3.63 6.88
CA LEU A 65 4.49 -2.32 7.54
C LEU A 65 3.55 -2.35 8.73
N GLY A 66 4.09 -2.09 9.92
CA GLY A 66 3.30 -1.96 11.15
C GLY A 66 2.55 -0.62 11.20
N ARG A 67 1.86 -0.38 12.32
CA ARG A 67 1.01 0.81 12.51
C ARG A 67 1.80 2.12 12.29
N PHE A 68 1.20 3.10 11.60
CA PHE A 68 1.81 4.41 11.29
C PHE A 68 3.16 4.35 10.54
N VAL A 69 3.40 3.30 9.78
CA VAL A 69 4.56 3.19 8.87
C VAL A 69 4.10 3.43 7.44
N ASN A 70 4.73 4.39 6.78
CA ASN A 70 4.36 4.85 5.44
C ASN A 70 5.42 4.46 4.42
N LEU A 71 4.98 4.21 3.19
CA LEU A 71 5.82 3.94 2.05
C LEU A 71 5.41 4.87 0.91
N LYS A 72 6.35 5.68 0.43
CA LYS A 72 6.21 6.50 -0.77
C LYS A 72 7.18 6.01 -1.84
N VAL A 73 6.68 5.85 -3.06
CA VAL A 73 7.51 5.51 -4.21
C VAL A 73 7.20 6.44 -5.37
N ASP A 74 8.23 7.16 -5.84
CA ASP A 74 8.19 7.97 -7.06
C ASP A 74 9.07 7.28 -8.12
N ALA A 75 8.47 6.84 -9.24
CA ALA A 75 9.15 6.09 -10.29
C ALA A 75 8.36 6.15 -11.60
N HIS A 76 8.91 5.64 -12.69
CA HIS A 76 8.11 5.32 -13.87
C HIS A 76 7.28 4.05 -13.66
N THR A 77 7.92 2.99 -13.19
CA THR A 77 7.25 1.73 -12.84
C THR A 77 7.67 1.29 -11.44
N ALA A 78 6.72 0.80 -10.65
CA ALA A 78 6.99 0.23 -9.34
C ALA A 78 6.51 -1.23 -9.28
N ASN A 79 7.40 -2.15 -8.97
CA ASN A 79 7.12 -3.60 -8.92
C ASN A 79 7.31 -4.12 -7.50
N PHE A 80 6.31 -4.84 -7.00
CA PHE A 80 6.30 -5.41 -5.65
C PHE A 80 5.93 -6.88 -5.67
N LYS A 81 6.72 -7.69 -4.97
CA LYS A 81 6.37 -9.08 -4.67
C LYS A 81 5.14 -9.19 -3.76
N GLY A 82 5.10 -8.39 -2.69
CA GLY A 82 4.01 -8.38 -1.75
C GLY A 82 4.09 -7.20 -0.78
N ILE A 83 2.94 -6.67 -0.38
CA ILE A 83 2.83 -5.63 0.65
C ILE A 83 1.74 -6.03 1.63
N ASP A 84 2.08 -6.08 2.92
CA ASP A 84 1.18 -6.38 4.01
C ASP A 84 1.14 -5.20 5.00
N THR A 85 0.01 -4.50 5.01
CA THR A 85 -0.36 -3.49 6.01
C THR A 85 -1.51 -3.96 6.90
N GLY A 86 -1.94 -5.22 6.75
CA GLY A 86 -3.12 -5.77 7.41
C GLY A 86 -2.98 -5.98 8.92
N ASN A 87 -1.74 -6.04 9.43
CA ASN A 87 -1.45 -6.15 10.87
C ASN A 87 -1.04 -4.80 11.50
N GLY A 88 -0.98 -3.72 10.72
CA GLY A 88 -0.54 -2.41 11.16
C GLY A 88 -1.72 -1.48 11.47
N GLY A 89 -2.20 -0.83 10.41
CA GLY A 89 -3.26 0.18 10.45
C GLY A 89 -2.72 1.61 10.43
N PHE A 90 -3.50 2.53 9.84
CA PHE A 90 -3.09 3.92 9.60
C PHE A 90 -1.82 4.04 8.75
N ASN A 91 -1.69 3.15 7.76
CA ASN A 91 -0.59 3.16 6.80
C ASN A 91 -0.93 4.04 5.59
N THR A 92 0.06 4.74 5.05
CA THR A 92 -0.02 5.36 3.72
C THR A 92 0.92 4.65 2.77
N LEU A 93 0.37 4.09 1.70
CA LEU A 93 1.07 3.65 0.50
C LEU A 93 0.87 4.73 -0.57
N ASP A 94 1.85 5.63 -0.68
CA ASP A 94 1.83 6.73 -1.63
C ASP A 94 2.58 6.36 -2.91
N PHE A 95 1.82 6.00 -3.94
CA PHE A 95 2.30 5.72 -5.29
C PHE A 95 1.80 6.79 -6.28
N SER A 96 1.36 7.95 -5.80
CA SER A 96 0.83 9.02 -6.64
C SER A 96 1.86 9.61 -7.60
N GLY A 97 3.15 9.47 -7.26
CA GLY A 97 4.31 9.83 -8.06
C GLY A 97 4.78 8.74 -9.04
N VAL A 98 4.11 7.59 -9.09
CA VAL A 98 4.37 6.58 -10.14
C VAL A 98 3.67 6.99 -11.43
N THR A 99 4.44 7.23 -12.49
CA THR A 99 3.92 7.83 -13.73
C THR A 99 3.41 6.82 -14.75
N GLY A 100 3.94 5.60 -14.73
CA GLY A 100 3.56 4.51 -15.62
C GLY A 100 2.58 3.55 -14.96
N LYS A 101 3.09 2.57 -14.22
CA LYS A 101 2.26 1.54 -13.58
C LYS A 101 2.82 1.02 -12.27
N VAL A 102 1.94 0.71 -11.34
CA VAL A 102 2.24 -0.02 -10.10
C VAL A 102 1.82 -1.49 -10.27
N ASN A 103 2.74 -2.42 -10.10
CA ASN A 103 2.47 -3.86 -10.15
C ASN A 103 2.70 -4.47 -8.77
N ILE A 104 1.68 -5.08 -8.18
CA ILE A 104 1.76 -5.72 -6.86
C ILE A 104 1.26 -7.15 -6.99
N ASN A 105 2.10 -8.13 -6.68
CA ASN A 105 1.64 -9.51 -6.76
C ASN A 105 0.70 -9.89 -5.60
N LYS A 106 0.92 -9.37 -4.39
CA LYS A 106 -0.03 -9.53 -3.27
C LYS A 106 -0.14 -8.28 -2.42
N LEU A 107 -1.36 -7.80 -2.19
CA LEU A 107 -1.64 -6.66 -1.33
C LEU A 107 -2.59 -7.09 -0.21
N ILE A 108 -2.17 -6.96 1.04
CA ILE A 108 -3.00 -7.21 2.22
C ILE A 108 -3.19 -5.88 2.94
N THR A 109 -4.44 -5.46 3.13
CA THR A 109 -4.78 -4.16 3.73
C THR A 109 -5.81 -4.30 4.85
N ALA A 110 -5.89 -3.30 5.73
CA ALA A 110 -6.94 -3.18 6.74
C ALA A 110 -7.39 -1.71 6.89
N SER A 111 -6.51 -0.88 7.45
CA SER A 111 -6.66 0.57 7.55
C SER A 111 -5.49 1.22 6.80
N THR A 112 -5.68 1.46 5.49
CA THR A 112 -4.58 1.80 4.58
C THR A 112 -5.03 2.78 3.52
N ASN A 113 -4.34 3.91 3.42
CA ASN A 113 -4.49 4.83 2.30
C ASN A 113 -3.59 4.38 1.14
N VAL A 114 -4.17 4.04 0.00
CA VAL A 114 -3.48 3.60 -1.21
C VAL A 114 -3.65 4.68 -2.28
N ALA A 115 -2.68 5.60 -2.38
CA ALA A 115 -2.71 6.65 -3.39
C ALA A 115 -2.08 6.11 -4.69
N VAL A 116 -2.90 5.67 -5.64
CA VAL A 116 -2.43 5.04 -6.88
C VAL A 116 -3.36 5.35 -8.07
N LYS A 117 -2.77 5.59 -9.25
CA LYS A 117 -3.50 6.01 -10.45
C LYS A 117 -3.67 4.94 -11.53
N ASN A 118 -2.67 4.08 -11.73
CA ASN A 118 -2.70 3.00 -12.72
C ASN A 118 -1.97 1.79 -12.15
N PHE A 119 -2.68 0.68 -11.97
CA PHE A 119 -2.11 -0.47 -11.29
C PHE A 119 -2.58 -1.82 -11.84
N ASN A 120 -1.80 -2.84 -11.50
CA ASN A 120 -2.19 -4.24 -11.55
C ASN A 120 -1.88 -4.88 -10.20
N ILE A 121 -2.92 -5.33 -9.49
CA ILE A 121 -2.78 -6.12 -8.27
C ILE A 121 -3.22 -7.55 -8.59
N ASN A 122 -2.35 -8.54 -8.42
CA ASN A 122 -2.73 -9.92 -8.70
C ASN A 122 -3.66 -10.49 -7.62
N GLU A 123 -3.33 -10.32 -6.33
CA GLU A 123 -4.22 -10.70 -5.22
C GLU A 123 -4.38 -9.55 -4.23
N LEU A 124 -5.61 -9.09 -4.00
CA LEU A 124 -5.98 -8.15 -2.94
C LEU A 124 -6.72 -8.89 -1.83
N ILE A 125 -6.20 -8.83 -0.61
CA ILE A 125 -6.84 -9.32 0.61
C ILE A 125 -7.23 -8.13 1.49
N VAL A 126 -8.51 -8.04 1.81
CA VAL A 126 -9.06 -6.92 2.59
C VAL A 126 -9.49 -7.43 3.97
N LYS A 127 -8.73 -7.05 4.99
CA LYS A 127 -9.04 -7.33 6.39
C LYS A 127 -9.95 -6.25 6.99
N THR A 128 -10.47 -6.55 8.18
CA THR A 128 -11.24 -5.58 9.00
C THR A 128 -10.46 -5.16 10.24
N ASN A 129 -10.86 -4.04 10.85
CA ASN A 129 -10.10 -3.39 11.93
C ASN A 129 -10.71 -3.69 13.32
N GLY A 130 -11.12 -4.94 13.56
CA GLY A 130 -11.76 -5.33 14.81
C GLY A 130 -13.10 -4.62 15.00
N VAL A 131 -13.23 -3.82 16.07
CA VAL A 131 -14.47 -3.07 16.38
C VAL A 131 -14.42 -1.58 16.01
N SER A 132 -13.26 -1.07 15.60
CA SER A 132 -13.11 0.34 15.20
C SER A 132 -13.87 0.62 13.91
N VAL A 133 -14.60 1.73 13.86
CA VAL A 133 -15.27 2.22 12.65
C VAL A 133 -14.53 3.43 12.08
N GLY A 134 -14.63 3.65 10.77
CA GLY A 134 -13.90 4.72 10.07
C GLY A 134 -12.48 4.34 9.62
N GLU A 135 -12.08 3.09 9.85
CA GLU A 135 -10.81 2.52 9.39
C GLU A 135 -11.08 1.58 8.20
N TYR A 136 -10.48 1.86 7.05
CA TYR A 136 -10.71 1.11 5.81
C TYR A 136 -9.53 1.22 4.84
N THR A 137 -9.57 0.41 3.79
CA THR A 137 -8.67 0.53 2.63
C THR A 137 -9.22 1.61 1.71
N HIS A 138 -8.47 2.69 1.51
CA HIS A 138 -8.91 3.83 0.72
C HIS A 138 -8.03 4.00 -0.51
N PHE A 139 -8.58 3.75 -1.70
CA PHE A 139 -7.95 4.13 -2.95
C PHE A 139 -8.21 5.62 -3.18
N SER A 140 -7.25 6.45 -2.79
CA SER A 140 -7.44 7.89 -2.56
C SER A 140 -7.15 8.78 -3.77
N GLU A 141 -6.83 8.18 -4.90
CA GLU A 141 -6.55 8.86 -6.17
C GLU A 141 -7.57 8.41 -7.22
N ASP A 142 -7.60 9.12 -8.35
CA ASP A 142 -8.34 8.65 -9.51
C ASP A 142 -7.62 7.45 -10.13
N ILE A 143 -8.28 6.29 -10.15
CA ILE A 143 -7.68 5.03 -10.63
C ILE A 143 -7.69 4.88 -12.17
N GLY A 144 -8.14 5.91 -12.89
CA GLY A 144 -8.23 5.92 -14.34
C GLY A 144 -9.16 4.83 -14.89
N SER A 145 -8.79 4.27 -16.05
CA SER A 145 -9.59 3.27 -16.77
C SER A 145 -8.84 1.97 -17.11
N GLN A 146 -7.55 1.89 -16.75
CA GLN A 146 -6.65 0.77 -17.08
C GLN A 146 -6.23 -0.04 -15.84
N SER A 147 -6.76 0.32 -14.67
CA SER A 147 -6.46 -0.37 -13.42
C SER A 147 -7.13 -1.75 -13.39
N ARG A 148 -6.43 -2.72 -12.80
CA ARG A 148 -6.87 -4.11 -12.71
C ARG A 148 -6.55 -4.71 -11.34
N ILE A 149 -7.47 -5.53 -10.84
CA ILE A 149 -7.22 -6.47 -9.74
C ILE A 149 -7.62 -7.86 -10.23
N ASN A 150 -6.71 -8.82 -10.26
CA ASN A 150 -7.08 -10.15 -10.76
C ASN A 150 -8.00 -10.85 -9.75
N THR A 151 -7.62 -10.90 -8.48
CA THR A 151 -8.44 -11.52 -7.43
C THR A 151 -8.63 -10.59 -6.23
N VAL A 152 -9.89 -10.35 -5.85
CA VAL A 152 -10.26 -9.69 -4.59
C VAL A 152 -10.80 -10.72 -3.60
N ARG A 153 -10.29 -10.69 -2.37
CA ARG A 153 -10.78 -11.50 -1.24
C ARG A 153 -11.07 -10.61 -0.04
N LEU A 154 -12.35 -10.46 0.30
CA LEU A 154 -12.73 -9.87 1.57
C LEU A 154 -12.61 -10.93 2.66
N GLU A 155 -11.97 -10.61 3.79
CA GLU A 155 -12.02 -11.46 4.99
C GLU A 155 -13.29 -11.17 5.79
N THR A 156 -13.79 -12.17 6.51
CA THR A 156 -14.96 -12.01 7.39
C THR A 156 -14.67 -10.99 8.47
N GLY A 157 -15.54 -10.00 8.58
CA GLY A 157 -15.43 -8.95 9.59
C GLY A 157 -16.02 -9.31 10.94
N THR A 158 -15.99 -8.34 11.85
CA THR A 158 -16.62 -8.46 13.17
C THR A 158 -18.14 -8.46 13.01
N ARG A 159 -18.79 -9.47 13.59
CA ARG A 159 -20.24 -9.65 13.50
C ARG A 159 -21.01 -8.39 13.90
N SER A 160 -22.03 -8.07 13.10
CA SER A 160 -22.97 -6.96 13.31
C SER A 160 -22.41 -5.56 13.06
N ILE A 161 -21.17 -5.41 12.61
CA ILE A 161 -20.57 -4.11 12.29
C ILE A 161 -19.77 -4.17 10.99
N PHE A 162 -19.68 -3.05 10.27
CA PHE A 162 -18.82 -2.90 9.10
C PHE A 162 -17.61 -2.04 9.47
N SER A 163 -16.63 -2.68 10.14
CA SER A 163 -15.40 -2.06 10.69
C SER A 163 -14.21 -2.08 9.73
N GLY A 164 -14.43 -2.49 8.49
CA GLY A 164 -13.42 -2.51 7.44
C GLY A 164 -14.05 -2.77 6.09
N GLY A 165 -13.32 -2.38 5.06
CA GLY A 165 -13.77 -2.45 3.68
C GLY A 165 -12.83 -1.71 2.75
N VAL A 166 -13.23 -1.64 1.49
CA VAL A 166 -12.57 -0.87 0.45
C VAL A 166 -13.45 0.31 0.07
N LYS A 167 -12.83 1.46 -0.14
CA LYS A 167 -13.47 2.64 -0.72
C LYS A 167 -12.59 3.25 -1.81
N PHE A 168 -13.21 3.64 -2.91
CA PHE A 168 -12.56 4.39 -3.98
C PHE A 168 -12.96 5.87 -3.94
N LYS A 169 -12.02 6.76 -4.24
CA LYS A 169 -12.30 8.20 -4.41
C LYS A 169 -12.96 8.49 -5.75
N SER A 170 -12.34 8.04 -6.85
CA SER A 170 -12.86 8.18 -8.21
C SER A 170 -12.15 7.22 -9.15
N GLY A 171 -12.72 7.03 -10.33
CA GLY A 171 -12.17 6.25 -11.42
C GLY A 171 -13.21 6.08 -12.51
N GLU A 172 -12.76 5.80 -13.72
CA GLU A 172 -13.66 5.49 -14.84
C GLU A 172 -13.95 3.99 -14.90
N LYS A 173 -12.92 3.16 -14.70
CA LYS A 173 -13.06 1.70 -14.81
C LYS A 173 -11.99 0.96 -14.01
N LEU A 174 -12.46 -0.04 -13.27
CA LEU A 174 -11.64 -1.08 -12.64
C LEU A 174 -12.03 -2.45 -13.21
N VAL A 175 -11.07 -3.21 -13.72
CA VAL A 175 -11.31 -4.61 -14.11
C VAL A 175 -10.99 -5.51 -12.93
N ILE A 176 -11.97 -6.33 -12.53
CA ILE A 176 -11.80 -7.39 -11.53
C ILE A 176 -12.12 -8.73 -12.17
N ASP A 177 -11.19 -9.69 -12.12
CA ASP A 177 -11.39 -11.00 -12.75
C ASP A 177 -12.15 -11.96 -11.81
N GLU A 178 -11.77 -12.04 -10.54
CA GLU A 178 -12.43 -12.84 -9.51
C GLU A 178 -12.72 -12.02 -8.24
N PHE A 179 -13.92 -12.16 -7.68
CA PHE A 179 -14.34 -11.43 -6.48
C PHE A 179 -14.98 -12.37 -5.45
N TYR A 180 -14.33 -12.50 -4.29
CA TYR A 180 -14.81 -13.30 -3.15
C TYR A 180 -15.23 -12.36 -2.01
N TYR A 181 -16.53 -12.25 -1.79
CA TYR A 181 -17.08 -11.45 -0.69
C TYR A 181 -17.09 -12.24 0.63
N SER A 182 -17.11 -11.50 1.74
CA SER A 182 -17.32 -12.05 3.08
C SER A 182 -18.28 -11.16 3.87
N PRO A 183 -19.03 -11.72 4.83
CA PRO A 183 -19.93 -10.94 5.66
C PRO A 183 -19.17 -9.93 6.53
N TRP A 184 -19.83 -8.83 6.88
CA TRP A 184 -19.31 -7.79 7.80
C TRP A 184 -18.07 -7.04 7.29
N ASN A 185 -17.86 -7.07 5.99
CA ASN A 185 -16.83 -6.34 5.26
C ASN A 185 -17.48 -5.76 3.99
N TYR A 186 -16.99 -4.65 3.46
CA TYR A 186 -17.62 -3.97 2.33
C TYR A 186 -16.64 -3.62 1.21
N PHE A 187 -17.19 -3.39 0.02
CA PHE A 187 -16.48 -2.93 -1.16
C PHE A 187 -17.30 -1.83 -1.83
N ASP A 188 -16.92 -0.58 -1.59
CA ASP A 188 -17.58 0.64 -2.05
C ASP A 188 -16.82 1.19 -3.27
N ALA A 189 -17.33 0.91 -4.47
CA ALA A 189 -16.68 1.14 -5.76
C ALA A 189 -17.61 1.81 -6.79
#